data_AF-A0A3M6K193-F1
#
_entry.id   AF-A0A3M6K193-F1
#
_cell.length_a   1.000
_cell.length_b   1.000
_cell.length_c   1.000
_cell.angle_alpha   90.00
_cell.angle_beta   90.00
_cell.angle_gamma   90.00
#
_symmetry.space_group_name_H-M   'P 1'
#
loop_
_entity.id
_entity.type
_entity.pdbx_description
1 polymer ?
#
loop_
_entity_poly.entity_id
_entity_poly.type
_entity_poly.pdbx_seq_one_letter_code
_entity_poly.pdbx_strand_id
1 'polypeptide(L)' 'MNDETNVKEKILEFIKNRSEINETTATRHIHRRFGIVEEEIEKILEELFDDNKLKKIYDEEYQENRFEI' A
#
# COMPACT_ATOMS: atom_id res chain seq x y z
N MET A 1 -14.85 -13.28 -11.39
CA MET A 1 -14.52 -12.20 -10.45
C MET A 1 -13.12 -11.73 -10.85
N ASN A 2 -12.94 -10.45 -11.17
CA ASN A 2 -11.66 -9.96 -11.70
C ASN A 2 -10.56 -10.10 -10.64
N ASP A 3 -9.49 -10.79 -10.98
CA ASP A 3 -8.36 -11.06 -10.08
C ASP A 3 -7.71 -9.76 -9.57
N GLU A 4 -7.70 -8.69 -10.38
CA GLU A 4 -7.15 -7.38 -10.00
C GLU A 4 -7.91 -6.68 -8.87
N THR A 5 -9.24 -6.71 -8.88
CA THR A 5 -10.06 -6.11 -7.79
C THR A 5 -9.75 -6.79 -6.46
N ASN A 6 -9.51 -8.11 -6.50
CA ASN A 6 -9.17 -8.89 -5.31
C ASN A 6 -7.81 -8.50 -4.73
N VAL A 7 -6.83 -8.17 -5.58
CA VAL A 7 -5.49 -7.73 -5.14
C VAL A 7 -5.55 -6.35 -4.50
N LYS A 8 -6.24 -5.38 -5.12
CA LYS A 8 -6.39 -4.03 -4.57
C LYS A 8 -7.04 -4.04 -3.18
N GLU A 9 -8.09 -4.83 -2.99
CA GLU A 9 -8.75 -4.99 -1.69
C GLU A 9 -7.82 -5.61 -0.63
N LYS A 10 -7.06 -6.66 -1.00
CA LYS A 10 -6.09 -7.29 -0.10
C LYS A 10 -4.96 -6.35 0.32
N ILE A 11 -4.47 -5.51 -0.59
CA ILE A 11 -3.45 -4.49 -0.28
C ILE A 11 -4.02 -3.45 0.69
N LEU A 12 -5.23 -2.97 0.43
CA LEU A 12 -5.89 -2.00 1.32
C LEU A 12 -6.12 -2.57 2.72
N GLU A 13 -6.61 -3.81 2.82
CA GLU A 13 -6.79 -4.50 4.10
C GLU A 13 -5.46 -4.68 4.84
N PHE A 14 -4.39 -5.02 4.12
CA PHE A 14 -3.06 -5.14 4.71
C PHE A 14 -2.54 -3.82 5.28
N ILE A 15 -2.71 -2.71 4.57
CA ILE A 15 -2.33 -1.38 5.06
C ILE A 15 -3.16 -1.01 6.29
N LYS A 16 -4.48 -1.22 6.23
CA LYS A 16 -5.39 -0.97 7.35
C LYS A 16 -4.95 -1.70 8.62
N ASN A 17 -4.67 -3.00 8.52
CA ASN A 17 -4.24 -3.81 9.66
C ASN A 17 -2.93 -3.32 10.28
N ARG A 18 -2.00 -2.77 9.47
CA ARG A 18 -0.77 -2.16 9.96
C ARG A 18 -1.04 -0.81 10.63
N SER A 19 -1.90 0.02 10.07
CA SER A 19 -2.29 1.30 10.68
C SER A 19 -3.01 1.11 12.01
N GLU A 20 -3.81 0.04 12.18
CA GLU A 20 -4.46 -0.30 13.47
C GLU A 20 -3.46 -0.57 14.60
N ILE A 21 -2.23 -0.96 14.28
CA ILE A 21 -1.12 -1.13 15.23
C ILE A 21 -0.10 0.03 15.18
N ASN A 22 -0.50 1.18 14.61
CA ASN A 22 0.31 2.40 14.43
C ASN A 22 1.58 2.21 13.57
N GLU A 23 1.54 1.30 12.60
CA GLU A 23 2.61 1.12 11.63
C GLU A 23 2.22 1.68 10.25
N THR A 24 3.18 2.31 9.59
CA THR A 24 3.06 2.68 8.18
C THR A 24 3.51 1.56 7.26
N THR A 25 3.12 1.65 5.99
CA THR A 25 3.41 0.64 4.96
C THR A 25 4.21 1.24 3.81
N ALA A 26 5.32 0.61 3.40
CA ALA A 26 6.04 0.95 2.17
C ALA A 26 5.75 -0.08 1.06
N THR A 27 5.99 0.28 -0.19
CA THR A 27 5.86 -0.62 -1.36
C THR A 27 6.56 -1.96 -1.14
N ARG A 28 7.79 -1.94 -0.60
CA ARG A 28 8.57 -3.14 -0.27
C ARG A 28 7.88 -4.10 0.72
N HIS A 29 7.06 -3.59 1.64
CA HIS A 29 6.32 -4.44 2.58
C HIS A 29 5.25 -5.25 1.85
N ILE A 30 4.58 -4.63 0.89
CA ILE A 30 3.53 -5.24 0.07
C ILE A 30 4.16 -6.24 -0.91
N HIS A 31 5.27 -5.87 -1.57
CA HIS A 31 6.04 -6.77 -2.43
C HIS A 31 6.42 -8.05 -1.68
N ARG A 32 7.01 -7.93 -0.48
CA ARG A 32 7.39 -9.08 0.35
C ARG A 32 6.19 -9.93 0.80
N ARG A 33 5.04 -9.31 1.02
CA ARG A 33 3.84 -10.01 1.51
C ARG A 33 3.10 -10.78 0.42
N PHE A 34 2.99 -10.19 -0.77
CA PHE A 34 2.13 -10.69 -1.83
C PHE A 34 2.89 -11.20 -3.07
N GLY A 35 4.20 -10.96 -3.16
CA GLY A 35 5.02 -11.34 -4.32
C GLY A 35 4.71 -10.55 -5.59
N ILE A 36 4.04 -9.40 -5.47
CA ILE A 36 3.64 -8.53 -6.58
C ILE A 36 4.81 -7.59 -6.92
N VAL A 37 5.05 -7.30 -8.20
CA VAL A 37 6.11 -6.40 -8.63
C VAL A 37 5.86 -4.98 -8.09
N GLU A 38 6.93 -4.29 -7.66
CA GLU A 38 6.82 -2.97 -7.03
C GLU A 38 6.11 -1.94 -7.93
N GLU A 39 6.37 -1.96 -9.23
CA GLU A 39 5.70 -1.08 -10.21
C GLU A 39 4.17 -1.27 -10.27
N GLU A 40 3.69 -2.51 -10.10
CA GLU A 40 2.25 -2.79 -10.05
C GLU A 40 1.65 -2.31 -8.72
N ILE A 41 2.38 -2.50 -7.63
CA ILE A 41 1.97 -2.01 -6.31
C ILE A 41 1.89 -0.48 -6.31
N GLU A 42 2.87 0.21 -6.90
CA GLU A 42 2.88 1.68 -6.98
C GLU A 42 1.63 2.21 -7.70
N LYS A 43 1.25 1.61 -8.83
CA LYS A 43 0.00 1.96 -9.53
C LYS A 43 -1.23 1.77 -8.65
N ILE A 44 -1.31 0.64 -7.93
CA ILE A 44 -2.44 0.36 -7.03
C ILE A 44 -2.50 1.39 -5.88
N LEU A 45 -1.35 1.73 -5.31
CA LEU A 45 -1.25 2.70 -4.21
C LEU A 45 -1.58 4.12 -4.68
N GLU A 46 -1.16 4.51 -5.87
CA GLU A 46 -1.55 5.78 -6.49
C GLU A 46 -3.06 5.85 -6.69
N GLU A 47 -3.69 4.82 -7.27
CA GLU A 47 -5.15 4.79 -7.40
C GLU A 47 -5.88 4.86 -6.05
N LEU A 48 -5.37 4.16 -5.03
CA LEU A 48 -5.96 4.19 -3.69
C LEU A 48 -5.79 5.56 -3.01
N PHE A 49 -4.68 6.25 -3.28
CA PHE A 49 -4.44 7.61 -2.82
C PHE A 49 -5.38 8.60 -3.53
N ASP A 50 -5.51 8.51 -4.85
CA ASP A 50 -6.41 9.35 -5.65
C ASP A 50 -7.89 9.14 -5.25
N ASP A 51 -8.25 7.91 -4.89
CA ASP A 51 -9.55 7.54 -4.32
C ASP A 51 -9.78 8.07 -2.88
N ASN A 52 -8.81 8.76 -2.28
CA ASN A 52 -8.78 9.19 -0.87
C ASN A 52 -8.94 8.04 0.15
N LYS A 53 -8.50 6.83 -0.21
CA LYS A 53 -8.51 5.66 0.69
C LYS A 53 -7.24 5.53 1.53
N LEU A 54 -6.16 6.19 1.12
CA LEU A 54 -4.86 6.17 1.79
C LEU A 54 -4.32 7.58 1.95
N LYS A 55 -3.52 7.79 2.99
CA LYS A 55 -2.60 8.93 3.09
C LYS A 55 -1.22 8.50 2.61
N LYS A 56 -0.53 9.41 1.91
CA LYS A 56 0.87 9.25 1.48
C LYS A 56 1.75 10.17 2.30
N ILE A 57 2.79 9.61 2.92
CA ILE A 57 3.76 10.31 3.75
C ILE A 57 5.15 10.00 3.22
N TYR A 58 6.05 10.97 3.20
CA TYR A 58 7.44 10.73 2.84
C TYR A 58 8.28 10.49 4.10
N ASP A 59 8.99 9.37 4.13
CA ASP A 59 9.91 9.00 5.21
C ASP A 59 11.33 9.44 4.83
N GLU A 60 11.80 10.52 5.46
CA GLU A 60 13.10 11.13 5.18
C GLU A 60 14.29 10.23 5.56
N GLU A 61 14.14 9.38 6.57
CA GLU A 61 15.21 8.49 7.06
C GLU A 61 15.50 7.39 6.03
N TYR A 62 14.44 6.79 5.51
CA TYR A 62 14.53 5.71 4.53
C TYR A 62 14.42 6.18 3.07
N GLN A 63 14.17 7.47 2.86
CA GLN A 63 13.96 8.09 1.55
C GLN A 63 12.90 7.38 0.71
N GLU A 64 11.76 7.02 1.34
CA GLU A 64 10.70 6.25 0.68
C GLU A 64 9.29 6.76 1.01
N ASN A 65 8.34 6.47 0.12
CA ASN A 65 6.93 6.73 0.37
C ASN A 65 6.33 5.69 1.31
N ARG A 66 5.56 6.18 2.28
CA ARG A 66 4.80 5.42 3.27
C ARG A 66 3.31 5.67 3.11
N PHE A 67 2.52 4.68 3.47
CA PHE A 67 1.07 4.68 3.32
C PHE A 67 0.40 4.24 4.62
N GLU A 68 -0.66 4.95 4.99
CA GLU A 68 -1.53 4.69 6.16
C GLU A 68 -2.97 5.09 5.86
N ILE A 69 -3.90 4.74 6.76
CA ILE A 69 -5.32 5.15 6.72
C ILE A 69 -5.60 6.15 7.84
#